data_AF-A0AAW5CBQ6-F1
#
_entry.id   AF-A0AAW5CBQ6-F1
#
_cell.length_a   1.000
_cell.length_b   1.000
_cell.length_c   1.000
_cell.angle_alpha   90.00
_cell.angle_beta   90.00
_cell.angle_gamma   90.00
#
_symmetry.space_group_name_H-M   'P 1'
#
loop_
_entity.id
_entity.type
_entity.pdbx_description
1 polymer ?
#
loop_
_entity_poly.entity_id
_entity_poly.type
_entity_poly.pdbx_seq_one_letter_code
_entity_poly.pdbx_strand_id
1 'polypeptide(L)'
;LNLVSEVRTGGTVTAAYTWLADGTKLGVRNGSGSDGFEYVGSLIYRKSGGSLQLSEALFGDGVIRLNDNGTQEVNYFLTDHLGSVRVIVDGAGTVKECNDYYPFGARHIRSDYAQSTNRWKYNGKELQT
;
A
#
# COMPACT_ATOMS: atom_id res chain seq x y z
N LEU A 1 -6.55 -22.52 -4.48
CA LEU A 1 -5.64 -21.96 -3.45
C LEU A 1 -6.47 -21.56 -2.23
N ASN A 2 -5.93 -21.68 -1.02
CA ASN A 2 -6.62 -21.24 0.21
C ASN A 2 -6.30 -19.76 0.49
N LEU A 3 -6.85 -18.86 -0.35
CA LEU A 3 -6.61 -17.42 -0.25
C LEU A 3 -7.79 -16.73 0.42
N VAL A 4 -7.53 -15.67 1.19
CA VAL A 4 -8.57 -14.85 1.81
C VAL A 4 -9.44 -14.24 0.72
N SER A 5 -10.75 -14.51 0.76
CA SER A 5 -11.74 -13.90 -0.13
C SER A 5 -12.41 -12.68 0.51
N GLU A 6 -12.70 -12.73 1.80
CA GLU A 6 -13.36 -11.66 2.54
C GLU A 6 -12.79 -11.51 3.95
N VAL A 7 -12.78 -10.26 4.45
CA VAL A 7 -12.55 -9.91 5.85
C VAL A 7 -13.78 -9.18 6.37
N ARG A 8 -14.21 -9.54 7.57
CA ARG A 8 -15.40 -8.96 8.22
C ARG A 8 -15.06 -8.43 9.60
N THR A 9 -15.64 -7.29 9.95
CA THR A 9 -15.59 -6.70 11.30
C THR A 9 -17.02 -6.50 11.78
N GLY A 10 -17.39 -7.13 12.89
CA GLY A 10 -18.76 -7.05 13.40
C GLY A 10 -19.83 -7.58 12.42
N GLY A 11 -19.47 -8.52 11.54
CA GLY A 11 -20.35 -9.08 10.51
C GLY A 11 -20.36 -8.33 9.18
N THR A 12 -19.90 -7.08 9.16
CA THR A 12 -19.81 -6.24 7.96
C THR A 12 -18.54 -6.54 7.17
N VAL A 13 -18.64 -6.72 5.85
CA VAL A 13 -17.48 -6.87 4.96
C VAL A 13 -16.69 -5.56 4.94
N THR A 14 -15.43 -5.63 5.33
CA THR A 14 -14.49 -4.50 5.28
C THR A 14 -13.58 -4.57 4.07
N ALA A 15 -13.23 -5.79 3.65
CA ALA A 15 -12.44 -6.03 2.44
C ALA A 15 -12.87 -7.32 1.73
N ALA A 16 -13.01 -7.26 0.42
CA ALA A 16 -13.21 -8.41 -0.47
C ALA A 16 -12.09 -8.46 -1.52
N TYR A 17 -11.48 -9.62 -1.72
CA TYR A 17 -10.26 -9.78 -2.52
C TYR A 17 -10.52 -10.65 -3.75
N THR A 18 -9.85 -10.29 -4.85
CA THR A 18 -9.80 -11.08 -6.07
C THR A 18 -8.37 -11.51 -6.36
N TRP A 19 -8.23 -12.69 -6.94
CA TRP A 19 -6.94 -13.35 -7.14
C TRP A 19 -6.87 -13.96 -8.54
N LEU A 20 -5.68 -13.99 -9.12
CA LEU A 20 -5.39 -14.83 -10.28
C LEU A 20 -5.25 -16.30 -9.86
N ALA A 21 -5.30 -17.20 -10.84
CA ALA A 21 -5.20 -18.64 -10.61
C ALA A 21 -3.85 -19.06 -10.00
N ASP A 22 -2.80 -18.26 -10.19
CA ASP A 22 -1.47 -18.44 -9.60
C ASP A 22 -1.33 -17.89 -8.18
N GLY A 23 -2.38 -17.22 -7.67
CA GLY A 23 -2.41 -16.63 -6.34
C GLY A 23 -1.94 -15.18 -6.24
N THR A 24 -1.64 -14.53 -7.37
CA THR A 24 -1.37 -13.09 -7.41
C THR A 24 -2.63 -12.30 -7.02
N LYS A 25 -2.50 -11.34 -6.10
CA LYS A 25 -3.59 -10.42 -5.72
C LYS A 25 -3.94 -9.58 -6.93
N LEU A 26 -5.19 -9.68 -7.40
CA LEU A 26 -5.69 -8.90 -8.53
C LEU A 26 -6.38 -7.63 -8.04
N GLY A 27 -7.09 -7.68 -6.91
CA GLY A 27 -7.84 -6.53 -6.44
C GLY A 27 -8.28 -6.65 -4.99
N VAL A 28 -8.70 -5.49 -4.44
CA VAL A 28 -9.44 -5.41 -3.20
C VAL A 28 -10.56 -4.38 -3.30
N ARG A 29 -11.70 -4.68 -2.69
CA ARG A 29 -12.88 -3.83 -2.60
C ARG A 29 -13.35 -3.65 -1.17
N ASN A 30 -13.92 -2.50 -0.86
CA ASN A 30 -14.70 -2.30 0.36
C ASN A 30 -16.01 -3.10 0.32
N GLY A 31 -16.76 -3.10 1.42
CA GLY A 31 -18.01 -3.86 1.54
C GLY A 31 -19.11 -3.50 0.53
N SER A 32 -19.09 -2.31 -0.08
CA SER A 32 -20.03 -1.93 -1.13
C SER A 32 -19.60 -2.41 -2.53
N GLY A 33 -18.38 -2.95 -2.66
CA GLY A 33 -17.80 -3.33 -3.94
C GLY A 33 -17.37 -2.15 -4.81
N SER A 34 -17.59 -0.91 -4.37
CA SER A 34 -17.46 0.28 -5.21
C SER A 34 -16.04 0.85 -5.21
N ASP A 35 -15.34 0.78 -4.09
CA ASP A 35 -14.04 1.43 -3.92
C ASP A 35 -12.95 0.42 -3.54
N GLY A 36 -11.71 0.73 -3.89
CA GLY A 36 -10.54 -0.06 -3.49
C GLY A 36 -9.42 0.03 -4.53
N PHE A 37 -8.73 -1.09 -4.79
CA PHE A 37 -7.58 -1.12 -5.70
C PHE A 37 -7.62 -2.29 -6.68
N GLU A 38 -7.14 -2.07 -7.90
CA GLU A 38 -6.73 -3.11 -8.86
C GLU A 38 -5.20 -3.12 -8.97
N TYR A 39 -4.60 -4.30 -9.11
CA TYR A 39 -3.16 -4.51 -9.18
C TYR A 39 -2.79 -5.12 -10.53
N VAL A 40 -1.90 -4.45 -11.26
CA VAL A 40 -1.41 -4.88 -12.57
C VAL A 40 0.11 -4.81 -12.54
N GLY A 41 0.76 -5.90 -12.12
CA GLY A 41 2.20 -5.91 -11.88
C GLY A 41 2.57 -4.90 -10.80
N SER A 42 3.45 -3.95 -11.12
CA SER A 42 3.85 -2.86 -10.22
C SER A 42 2.90 -1.66 -10.24
N LEU A 43 1.90 -1.64 -11.11
CA LEU A 43 0.93 -0.57 -11.23
C LEU A 43 -0.29 -0.85 -10.36
N ILE A 44 -0.76 0.20 -9.68
CA ILE A 44 -1.90 0.11 -8.78
C ILE A 44 -2.88 1.19 -9.16
N TYR A 45 -4.10 0.77 -9.43
CA TYR A 45 -5.19 1.65 -9.79
C TYR A 45 -6.16 1.75 -8.64
N ARG A 46 -6.46 2.98 -8.22
CA ARG A 46 -7.57 3.24 -7.30
C ARG A 46 -8.87 3.14 -8.08
N LYS A 47 -9.81 2.36 -7.56
CA LYS A 47 -11.20 2.34 -8.01
C LYS A 47 -12.03 3.23 -7.11
N SER A 48 -12.87 4.05 -7.73
CA SER A 48 -13.92 4.82 -7.06
C SER A 48 -15.19 4.71 -7.90
N GLY A 49 -16.15 3.90 -7.45
CA GLY A 49 -17.33 3.53 -8.23
C GLY A 49 -16.97 2.95 -9.60
N GLY A 50 -17.46 3.56 -10.68
CA GLY A 50 -17.20 3.12 -12.06
C GLY A 50 -15.81 3.49 -12.61
N SER A 51 -15.05 4.36 -11.91
CA SER A 51 -13.78 4.90 -12.42
C SER A 51 -12.56 4.14 -11.91
N LEU A 52 -11.50 4.11 -12.73
CA LEU A 52 -10.17 3.62 -12.38
C LEU A 52 -9.15 4.71 -12.70
N GLN A 53 -8.27 5.00 -11.74
CA GLN A 53 -7.19 5.98 -11.88
C GLN A 53 -5.90 5.36 -11.39
N LEU A 54 -4.81 5.53 -12.14
CA LEU A 54 -3.48 5.10 -11.69
C LEU A 54 -3.14 5.91 -10.43
N SER A 55 -2.89 5.21 -9.31
CA SER A 55 -2.53 5.87 -8.04
C SER A 55 -1.07 5.68 -7.68
N GLU A 56 -0.51 4.49 -7.94
CA GLU A 56 0.87 4.17 -7.60
C GLU A 56 1.53 3.35 -8.72
N ALA A 57 2.80 3.64 -9.00
CA ALA A 57 3.68 2.78 -9.81
C ALA A 57 4.93 2.46 -8.99
N LEU A 58 5.04 1.21 -8.55
CA LEU A 58 6.19 0.72 -7.77
C LEU A 58 7.41 0.49 -8.66
N PHE A 59 8.58 0.78 -8.12
CA PHE A 59 9.88 0.38 -8.66
C PHE A 59 10.76 -0.14 -7.51
N GLY A 60 11.96 -0.66 -7.84
CA GLY A 60 12.79 -1.44 -6.90
C GLY A 60 12.93 -0.81 -5.51
N ASP A 61 13.19 0.49 -5.46
CA ASP A 61 13.45 1.23 -4.21
C ASP A 61 12.46 2.38 -3.98
N GLY A 62 11.23 2.30 -4.49
CA GLY A 62 10.29 3.38 -4.29
C GLY A 62 8.98 3.30 -5.06
N VAL A 63 8.29 4.44 -5.10
CA VAL A 63 6.97 4.58 -5.72
C VAL A 63 6.84 5.95 -6.38
N ILE A 64 6.26 5.95 -7.58
CA ILE A 64 5.69 7.16 -8.18
C ILE A 64 4.22 7.21 -7.76
N ARG A 65 3.81 8.30 -7.12
CA ARG A 65 2.42 8.53 -6.71
C ARG A 65 1.80 9.58 -7.62
N LEU A 66 0.59 9.31 -8.08
CA LEU A 66 -0.21 10.27 -8.83
C LEU A 66 -1.30 10.80 -7.89
N ASN A 67 -1.38 12.11 -7.79
CA ASN A 67 -2.39 12.81 -7.01
C ASN A 67 -3.61 13.11 -7.89
N ASP A 68 -4.78 13.26 -7.28
CA ASP A 68 -6.05 13.53 -7.98
C ASP A 68 -6.02 14.84 -8.80
N ASN A 69 -5.12 15.77 -8.44
CA ASN A 69 -4.89 17.03 -9.17
C ASN A 69 -3.94 16.90 -10.37
N GLY A 70 -3.52 15.68 -10.73
CA GLY A 70 -2.61 15.41 -11.84
C GLY A 70 -1.13 15.66 -11.54
N THR A 71 -0.77 16.07 -10.33
CA THR A 71 0.64 16.15 -9.91
C THR A 71 1.18 14.76 -9.59
N GLN A 72 2.49 14.59 -9.73
CA GLN A 72 3.18 13.38 -9.35
C GLN A 72 4.24 13.67 -8.28
N GLU A 73 4.41 12.76 -7.35
CA GLU A 73 5.56 12.75 -6.44
C GLU A 73 6.29 11.41 -6.55
N VAL A 74 7.62 11.45 -6.38
CA VAL A 74 8.45 10.26 -6.30
C VAL A 74 8.92 10.13 -4.87
N ASN A 75 8.64 8.97 -4.27
CA ASN A 75 9.13 8.61 -2.94
C ASN A 75 10.11 7.45 -3.06
N TYR A 76 11.24 7.58 -2.37
CA TYR A 76 12.27 6.55 -2.28
C TYR A 76 12.20 5.86 -0.92
N PHE A 77 12.27 4.54 -0.92
CA PHE A 77 12.23 3.70 0.26
C PHE A 77 13.65 3.33 0.69
N LEU A 78 14.04 3.73 1.90
CA LEU A 78 15.23 3.20 2.55
C LEU A 78 14.79 2.01 3.39
N THR A 79 15.27 0.83 3.01
CA THR A 79 14.85 -0.44 3.60
C THR A 79 15.93 -1.02 4.50
N ASP A 80 15.50 -1.83 5.48
CA ASP A 80 16.43 -2.71 6.19
C ASP A 80 16.74 -3.98 5.39
N HIS A 81 17.61 -4.83 5.93
CA HIS A 81 18.05 -6.08 5.29
C HIS A 81 16.92 -7.08 4.96
N LEU A 82 15.72 -6.91 5.51
CA LEU A 82 14.54 -7.73 5.21
C LEU A 82 13.61 -7.07 4.19
N GLY A 83 13.95 -5.87 3.71
CA GLY A 83 13.14 -5.07 2.80
C GLY A 83 12.06 -4.25 3.51
N SER A 84 12.07 -4.14 4.85
CA SER A 84 11.09 -3.30 5.56
C SER A 84 11.40 -1.83 5.34
N VAL A 85 10.40 -1.02 4.95
CA VAL A 85 10.56 0.41 4.72
C VAL A 85 10.82 1.15 6.04
N ARG A 86 12.06 1.59 6.28
CA ARG A 86 12.47 2.30 7.50
C ARG A 86 12.29 3.80 7.37
N VAL A 87 12.63 4.36 6.22
CA VAL A 87 12.48 5.79 5.94
C VAL A 87 11.96 5.97 4.51
N ILE A 88 11.14 7.00 4.33
CA ILE A 88 10.71 7.47 3.01
C ILE A 88 11.21 8.88 2.83
N VAL A 89 11.86 9.15 1.70
CA VAL A 89 12.27 10.50 1.29
C VAL A 89 11.64 10.89 -0.04
N ASP A 90 11.43 12.18 -0.26
CA ASP A 90 11.07 12.71 -1.59
C ASP A 90 12.31 12.98 -2.47
N GLY A 91 12.10 13.47 -3.69
CA GLY A 91 13.17 13.79 -4.64
C GLY A 91 14.13 14.90 -4.19
N ALA A 92 13.80 15.65 -3.14
CA ALA A 92 14.69 16.64 -2.53
C ALA A 92 15.44 16.07 -1.30
N GLY A 93 15.20 14.82 -0.93
CA GLY A 93 15.76 14.19 0.27
C GLY A 93 14.99 14.54 1.55
N THR A 94 13.81 15.16 1.46
CA THR A 94 12.99 15.48 2.63
C THR A 94 12.37 14.20 3.19
N VAL A 95 12.52 13.96 4.49
CA VAL A 95 11.89 12.82 5.17
C VAL A 95 10.37 12.98 5.19
N LYS A 96 9.67 12.02 4.58
CA LYS A 96 8.20 11.94 4.52
C LYS A 96 7.63 10.97 5.56
N GLU A 97 8.39 9.95 5.91
CA GLU A 97 7.97 8.94 6.89
C GLU A 97 9.18 8.25 7.53
N CYS A 98 9.06 7.93 8.81
CA CYS A 98 9.95 7.02 9.51
C CYS A 98 9.15 5.88 10.14
N ASN A 99 9.69 4.65 10.09
CA ASN A 99 9.10 3.47 10.72
C ASN A 99 10.15 2.68 11.50
N ASP A 100 9.74 2.23 12.67
CA ASP A 100 10.41 1.16 13.41
C ASP A 100 9.47 -0.04 13.52
N TYR A 101 10.04 -1.25 13.50
CA TYR A 101 9.28 -2.50 13.56
C TYR A 101 9.80 -3.38 14.70
N TYR A 102 8.89 -4.03 15.40
CA TYR A 102 9.20 -5.21 16.22
C TYR A 102 9.55 -6.40 15.32
N PRO A 103 10.23 -7.45 15.85
CA PRO A 103 10.72 -8.58 15.05
C PRO A 103 9.67 -9.31 14.18
N PHE A 104 8.39 -9.21 14.54
CA PHE A 104 7.29 -9.84 13.80
C PHE A 104 6.40 -8.84 13.05
N GLY A 105 6.90 -7.62 12.80
CA GLY A 105 6.30 -6.68 11.86
C GLY A 105 5.29 -5.70 12.44
N ALA A 106 4.96 -5.79 13.72
CA ALA A 106 4.19 -4.74 14.38
C ALA A 106 4.98 -3.41 14.36
N ARG A 107 4.34 -2.31 13.96
CA ARG A 107 4.97 -0.99 13.94
C ARG A 107 5.15 -0.49 15.37
N HIS A 108 6.35 -0.05 15.70
CA HIS A 108 6.63 0.67 16.93
C HIS A 108 6.20 2.13 16.75
N ILE A 109 5.18 2.55 17.48
CA ILE A 109 4.58 3.89 17.32
C ILE A 109 5.44 4.92 18.05
N ARG A 110 5.88 5.93 17.30
CA ARG A 110 6.64 7.09 17.79
C ARG A 110 5.97 8.38 17.36
N SER A 111 5.62 9.23 18.32
CA SER A 111 4.94 10.51 18.03
C SER A 111 5.85 11.54 17.38
N ASP A 112 7.17 11.39 17.51
CA ASP A 112 8.18 12.27 16.94
C ASP A 112 8.55 11.92 15.49
N TYR A 113 8.07 10.77 14.97
CA TYR A 113 8.35 10.36 13.60
C TYR A 113 7.41 11.01 12.61
N ALA A 114 7.96 11.47 11.48
CA ALA A 114 7.16 11.81 10.31
C ALA A 114 6.29 10.61 9.91
N GLN A 115 5.03 10.87 9.56
CA GLN A 115 4.07 9.87 9.12
C GLN A 115 3.50 10.28 7.76
N SER A 116 3.19 9.29 6.93
CA SER A 116 2.50 9.48 5.67
C SER A 116 1.37 8.47 5.50
N THR A 117 0.58 8.62 4.43
CA THR A 117 -0.46 7.66 4.03
C THR A 117 0.10 6.47 3.24
N ASN A 118 1.42 6.31 3.19
CA ASN A 118 2.06 5.19 2.52
C ASN A 118 1.56 3.84 3.04
N ARG A 119 1.31 2.90 2.13
CA ARG A 119 0.86 1.53 2.44
C ARG A 119 2.00 0.52 2.47
N TRP A 120 3.18 0.81 1.91
CA TRP A 120 4.29 -0.15 1.82
C TRP A 120 5.16 -0.13 3.07
N LYS A 121 5.15 -1.20 3.87
CA LYS A 121 5.70 -1.21 5.23
C LYS A 121 6.69 -2.37 5.44
N TYR A 122 6.39 -3.22 6.43
CA TYR A 122 7.21 -4.34 6.86
C TYR A 122 7.40 -5.37 5.74
N ASN A 123 8.64 -5.85 5.56
CA ASN A 123 9.06 -6.74 4.46
C ASN A 123 8.62 -6.28 3.05
N GLY A 124 8.52 -4.96 2.85
CA GLY A 124 8.05 -4.35 1.60
C GLY A 124 6.60 -4.69 1.25
N LYS A 125 5.81 -5.18 2.20
CA LYS A 125 4.41 -5.55 1.97
C LYS A 125 3.46 -4.39 2.20
N GLU A 126 2.35 -4.43 1.48
CA GLU A 126 1.23 -3.53 1.66
C GLU A 126 0.55 -3.77 3.01
N LEU A 127 0.39 -2.72 3.80
CA LEU A 127 -0.49 -2.65 4.96
C LEU A 127 -1.90 -2.34 4.47
N GLN A 128 -2.81 -3.27 4.71
CA GLN A 128 -4.24 -3.06 4.48
C GLN A 128 -4.87 -2.32 5.67
N THR A 129 -5.70 -1.31 5.39
CA THR A 129 -6.42 -0.51 6.39
C THR A 129 -7.89 -0.38 6.04
#